data_AF-A0A7X8N3W2-F1
#
_entry.id   AF-A0A7X8N3W2-F1
#
_cell.length_a   1.000
_cell.length_b   1.000
_cell.length_c   1.000
_cell.angle_alpha   90.00
_cell.angle_beta   90.00
_cell.angle_gamma   90.00
#
_symmetry.space_group_name_H-M   'P 1'
#
loop_
_entity.id
_entity.type
_entity.pdbx_description
1 polymer ?
#
loop_
_entity_poly.entity_id
_entity_poly.type
_entity_poly.pdbx_seq_one_letter_code
_entity_poly.pdbx_strand_id
1 'polypeptide(L)'
;MNQINKRVRGLFIFLFVFTLACSHAVPDKMSAAGSGTWNSPFTVSQANSNQNGSTQTVEGYVVGQPTATNTVVTSNFPNDYALALADSASETNTSNMIYVQIPSSFRSGYGLQSNPDLMGKKLKVTGSLSAYFSHSGVRNASAFEVVDGGTTDPTDPPPSYDSYYSSAEGKTGSALKTALHNIIDDHQTLSYDAVWDALRNTDEDPANPNNVLLLYTGRSQSKFLNGGGVDDWNREHVWAKSHGNFGTTQGPGTDLHHLRPTDVTVNSSRGNLDFDNGGSQHSEAPGNYYDSDSWEPRDEVKGDVARMIFYMAVRYEGDSGELDLELNNLVNNGSAPYHGKLSVLLQWHAQDPVDAREIRRNNIIFENYQGNRNPFIDHPEFAEMIW
;
A
#
# COMPACT_ATOMS: atom_id res chain seq x y z
N MET A 1 52.07 10.92 74.61
CA MET A 1 51.48 9.56 74.67
C MET A 1 50.58 9.43 73.44
N ASN A 2 50.74 8.56 72.46
CA ASN A 2 51.65 7.44 72.22
C ASN A 2 51.80 7.25 70.70
N GLN A 3 53.06 7.10 70.27
CA GLN A 3 53.60 6.14 69.29
C GLN A 3 52.88 5.99 67.92
N ILE A 4 53.43 6.51 66.82
CA ILE A 4 54.47 5.90 65.94
C ILE A 4 53.87 4.87 64.95
N ASN A 5 53.84 5.21 63.65
CA ASN A 5 54.76 4.60 62.66
C ASN A 5 54.68 5.25 61.26
N LYS A 6 55.87 5.54 60.72
CA LYS A 6 56.14 6.02 59.36
C LYS A 6 56.04 4.85 58.35
N ARG A 7 55.60 5.12 57.12
CA ARG A 7 56.39 5.00 55.86
C ARG A 7 55.52 4.87 54.59
N VAL A 8 55.78 5.78 53.65
CA VAL A 8 56.00 5.60 52.20
C VAL A 8 54.99 4.78 51.38
N ARG A 9 54.38 5.44 50.39
CA ARG A 9 54.01 5.02 49.01
C ARG A 9 52.99 6.06 48.53
N GLY A 10 53.02 6.64 47.36
CA GLY A 10 53.57 6.32 46.06
C GLY A 10 52.71 7.14 45.09
N LEU A 11 53.35 7.93 44.24
CA LEU A 11 52.71 8.83 43.28
C LEU A 11 51.82 8.02 42.31
N PHE A 12 50.52 8.33 42.22
CA PHE A 12 49.68 7.94 41.08
C PHE A 12 48.77 9.11 40.69
N ILE A 13 49.24 9.86 39.71
CA ILE A 13 48.48 10.87 38.98
C ILE A 13 47.64 10.10 37.95
N PHE A 14 46.32 10.03 38.17
CA PHE A 14 45.38 9.55 37.16
C PHE A 14 45.11 10.70 36.17
N LEU A 15 45.84 10.68 35.05
CA LEU A 15 45.57 11.53 33.90
C LEU A 15 44.42 10.90 33.11
N PHE A 16 43.21 11.44 33.23
CA PHE A 16 42.09 11.08 32.36
C PHE A 16 42.31 11.71 30.98
N VAL A 17 42.84 10.91 30.06
CA VAL A 17 42.90 11.27 28.63
C VAL A 17 41.54 10.92 28.04
N PHE A 18 40.69 11.92 27.84
CA PHE A 18 39.47 11.81 27.05
C PHE A 18 39.86 11.86 25.57
N THR A 19 40.14 10.71 24.96
CA THR A 19 40.19 10.60 23.49
C THR A 19 38.77 10.71 22.96
N LEU A 20 38.42 11.88 22.45
CA LEU A 20 37.21 12.11 21.66
C LEU A 20 37.41 11.43 20.31
N ALA A 21 37.01 10.16 20.20
CA ALA A 21 36.86 9.51 18.92
C ALA A 21 35.60 10.08 18.24
N CYS A 22 35.80 11.02 17.32
CA CYS A 22 34.76 11.41 16.35
C CYS A 22 34.49 10.24 15.41
N SER A 23 33.60 9.34 15.80
CA SER A 23 32.91 8.46 14.87
C SER A 23 31.96 9.31 14.04
N HIS A 24 32.35 9.58 12.79
CA HIS A 24 31.42 10.05 11.77
C HIS A 24 30.49 8.87 11.45
N ALA A 25 29.40 8.76 12.20
CA ALA A 25 28.27 7.95 11.79
C ALA A 25 27.65 8.65 10.58
N VAL A 26 27.96 8.15 9.40
CA VAL A 26 27.12 8.40 8.23
C VAL A 26 25.77 7.77 8.57
N PRO A 27 24.64 8.48 8.43
CA PRO A 27 23.35 7.85 8.59
C PRO A 27 23.16 6.91 7.40
N ASP A 28 23.47 5.63 7.58
CA ASP A 28 22.93 4.60 6.72
C ASP A 28 21.41 4.70 6.83
N LYS A 29 20.78 4.99 5.71
CA LYS A 29 19.33 4.88 5.55
C LYS A 29 18.95 3.44 5.85
N MET A 30 18.65 3.13 7.12
CA MET A 30 17.97 1.89 7.45
C MET A 30 16.57 1.99 6.87
N SER A 31 16.40 1.46 5.65
CA SER A 31 15.10 1.05 5.13
C SER A 31 14.39 0.26 6.23
N ALA A 32 13.11 0.52 6.47
CA ALA A 32 12.33 -0.23 7.43
C ALA A 32 12.54 -1.74 7.19
N ALA A 33 12.80 -2.49 8.26
CA ALA A 33 13.09 -3.91 8.14
C ALA A 33 11.83 -4.64 7.62
N GLY A 34 11.88 -5.18 6.41
CA GLY A 34 10.84 -6.09 5.93
C GLY A 34 10.70 -7.30 6.85
N SER A 35 9.50 -7.87 6.94
CA SER A 35 9.17 -8.99 7.83
C SER A 35 9.47 -10.37 7.23
N GLY A 36 9.82 -10.43 5.94
CA GLY A 36 10.09 -11.68 5.20
C GLY A 36 8.83 -12.34 4.65
N THR A 37 7.67 -11.68 4.76
CA THR A 37 6.42 -12.12 4.14
C THR A 37 6.31 -11.63 2.69
N TRP A 38 5.38 -12.19 1.91
CA TRP A 38 5.17 -11.78 0.51
C TRP A 38 4.90 -10.28 0.35
N ASN A 39 4.11 -9.71 1.26
CA ASN A 39 3.70 -8.29 1.24
C ASN A 39 4.71 -7.36 1.94
N SER A 40 5.71 -7.93 2.65
CA SER A 40 6.78 -7.18 3.31
C SER A 40 8.07 -8.01 3.23
N PRO A 41 8.62 -8.15 2.01
CA PRO A 41 9.75 -9.04 1.76
C PRO A 41 11.01 -8.52 2.45
N PHE A 42 11.95 -9.42 2.74
CA PHE A 42 13.29 -9.01 3.12
C PHE A 42 13.99 -8.34 1.93
N THR A 43 14.72 -7.26 2.21
CA THR A 43 15.80 -6.80 1.33
C THR A 43 16.89 -7.89 1.22
N VAL A 44 17.75 -7.80 0.22
CA VAL A 44 18.87 -8.73 0.03
C VAL A 44 19.83 -8.67 1.21
N SER A 45 20.15 -7.47 1.71
CA SER A 45 20.98 -7.28 2.91
C SER A 45 20.39 -7.97 4.15
N GLN A 46 19.07 -7.86 4.35
CA GLN A 46 18.38 -8.57 5.43
C GLN A 46 18.42 -10.09 5.24
N ALA A 47 18.15 -10.59 4.04
CA ALA A 47 18.18 -12.01 3.75
C ALA A 47 19.59 -12.62 3.90
N ASN A 48 20.64 -11.86 3.56
CA ASN A 48 22.04 -12.23 3.78
C ASN A 48 22.38 -12.34 5.27
N SER A 49 21.78 -11.49 6.11
CA SER A 49 21.94 -11.53 7.56
C SER A 49 21.11 -12.63 8.25
N ASN A 50 20.17 -13.28 7.53
CA ASN A 50 19.18 -14.21 8.09
C ASN A 50 19.22 -15.62 7.44
N GLN A 51 20.41 -16.18 7.20
CA GLN A 51 20.61 -17.53 6.63
C GLN A 51 20.34 -18.65 7.65
N ASN A 52 19.13 -18.71 8.18
CA ASN A 52 18.71 -19.60 9.28
C ASN A 52 17.85 -20.80 8.84
N GLY A 53 17.65 -20.99 7.54
CA GLY A 53 16.84 -22.07 6.97
C GLY A 53 15.33 -21.81 6.93
N SER A 54 14.84 -20.68 7.46
CA SER A 54 13.43 -20.31 7.37
C SER A 54 13.01 -20.01 5.92
N THR A 55 11.74 -20.26 5.61
CA THR A 55 11.13 -19.87 4.34
C THR A 55 10.68 -18.43 4.43
N GLN A 56 11.22 -17.56 3.57
CA GLN A 56 10.94 -16.13 3.53
C GLN A 56 10.84 -15.66 2.08
N THR A 57 10.17 -14.53 1.87
CA THR A 57 10.19 -13.77 0.62
C THR A 57 11.33 -12.75 0.68
N VAL A 58 12.14 -12.73 -0.38
CA VAL A 58 13.24 -11.78 -0.59
C VAL A 58 12.95 -10.97 -1.84
N GLU A 59 13.14 -9.66 -1.77
CA GLU A 59 13.02 -8.74 -2.90
C GLU A 59 14.38 -8.13 -3.25
N GLY A 60 14.74 -8.14 -4.53
CA GLY A 60 15.98 -7.54 -5.01
C GLY A 60 16.06 -7.44 -6.53
N TYR A 61 16.97 -6.61 -7.03
CA TYR A 61 17.27 -6.49 -8.45
C TYR A 61 18.10 -7.66 -8.93
N VAL A 62 17.76 -8.19 -10.10
CA VAL A 62 18.57 -9.23 -10.77
C VAL A 62 19.85 -8.60 -11.29
N VAL A 63 21.00 -9.06 -10.80
CA VAL A 63 22.32 -8.52 -11.13
C VAL A 63 23.22 -9.52 -11.86
N GLY A 64 22.71 -10.72 -12.16
CA GLY A 64 23.39 -11.70 -13.00
C GLY A 64 23.05 -13.14 -12.65
N GLN A 65 23.83 -14.06 -13.21
CA GLN A 65 23.77 -15.48 -12.89
C GLN A 65 25.03 -15.92 -12.14
N PRO A 66 24.91 -16.49 -10.93
CA PRO A 66 26.05 -17.08 -10.25
C PRO A 66 26.49 -18.37 -10.96
N THR A 67 27.80 -18.48 -11.20
CA THR A 67 28.44 -19.67 -11.79
C THR A 67 29.43 -20.34 -10.82
N ALA A 68 29.86 -19.62 -9.78
CA ALA A 68 30.65 -20.12 -8.65
C ALA A 68 30.41 -19.24 -7.41
N THR A 69 31.03 -19.57 -6.28
CA THR A 69 30.88 -18.86 -4.99
C THR A 69 31.07 -17.34 -5.09
N ASN A 70 32.04 -16.88 -5.89
CA ASN A 70 32.38 -15.46 -6.05
C ASN A 70 32.36 -15.02 -7.52
N THR A 71 31.60 -15.73 -8.36
CA THR A 71 31.55 -15.45 -9.81
C THR A 71 30.11 -15.34 -10.25
N VAL A 72 29.73 -14.14 -10.69
CA VAL A 72 28.42 -13.83 -11.29
C VAL A 72 28.68 -13.32 -12.70
N VAL A 73 28.06 -13.94 -13.70
CA VAL A 73 28.10 -13.47 -15.09
C VAL A 73 26.90 -12.58 -15.36
N THR A 74 27.09 -11.54 -16.16
CA THR A 74 26.05 -10.56 -16.52
C THR A 74 25.60 -10.67 -17.98
N SER A 75 26.17 -11.59 -18.73
CA SER A 75 25.84 -11.90 -20.12
C SER A 75 26.29 -13.32 -20.47
N ASN A 76 25.85 -13.85 -21.62
CA ASN A 76 26.18 -15.20 -22.08
C ASN A 76 25.84 -16.28 -21.03
N PHE A 77 24.63 -16.17 -20.48
CA PHE A 77 24.14 -17.02 -19.40
C PHE A 77 24.21 -18.51 -19.76
N PRO A 78 24.99 -19.34 -19.05
CA PRO A 78 25.22 -20.73 -19.45
C PRO A 78 23.99 -21.64 -19.32
N ASN A 79 23.01 -21.30 -18.48
CA ASN A 79 21.78 -22.06 -18.23
C ASN A 79 20.75 -21.23 -17.43
N ASP A 80 19.58 -21.81 -17.15
CA ASP A 80 18.48 -21.18 -16.40
C ASP A 80 18.42 -21.54 -14.90
N TYR A 81 19.52 -21.99 -14.28
CA TYR A 81 19.41 -22.66 -12.97
C TYR A 81 19.50 -21.73 -11.77
N ALA A 82 19.95 -20.49 -11.97
CA ALA A 82 20.24 -19.57 -10.87
C ALA A 82 20.15 -18.10 -11.27
N LEU A 83 19.87 -17.27 -10.26
CA LEU A 83 19.90 -15.80 -10.32
C LEU A 83 20.71 -15.27 -9.13
N ALA A 84 21.34 -14.11 -9.30
CA ALA A 84 21.87 -13.31 -8.22
C ALA A 84 20.99 -12.06 -8.06
N LEU A 85 20.49 -11.83 -6.85
CA LEU A 85 19.73 -10.63 -6.50
C LEU A 85 20.57 -9.69 -5.64
N ALA A 86 20.37 -8.38 -5.76
CA ALA A 86 20.98 -7.36 -4.90
C ALA A 86 20.00 -6.23 -4.58
N ASP A 87 20.28 -5.44 -3.53
CA ASP A 87 19.45 -4.27 -3.19
C ASP A 87 19.55 -3.13 -4.22
N SER A 88 20.57 -3.14 -5.07
CA SER A 88 20.78 -2.18 -6.17
C SER A 88 21.01 -2.90 -7.50
N ALA A 89 20.37 -2.45 -8.57
CA ALA A 89 20.53 -2.99 -9.92
C ALA A 89 21.94 -2.85 -10.50
N SER A 90 22.77 -1.97 -9.92
CA SER A 90 24.16 -1.74 -10.34
C SER A 90 25.19 -2.44 -9.43
N GLU A 91 24.73 -3.27 -8.49
CA GLU A 91 25.63 -3.99 -7.58
C GLU A 91 26.52 -4.96 -8.34
N THR A 92 27.81 -4.96 -8.02
CA THR A 92 28.83 -5.83 -8.62
C THR A 92 29.62 -6.62 -7.58
N ASN A 93 29.58 -6.22 -6.31
CA ASN A 93 30.19 -6.95 -5.21
C ASN A 93 29.34 -8.17 -4.87
N THR A 94 29.88 -9.35 -5.13
CA THR A 94 29.17 -10.62 -4.90
C THR A 94 28.77 -10.83 -3.44
N SER A 95 29.50 -10.25 -2.49
CA SER A 95 29.18 -10.35 -1.05
C SER A 95 27.86 -9.65 -0.66
N ASN A 96 27.40 -8.71 -1.50
CA ASN A 96 26.15 -7.97 -1.31
C ASN A 96 24.99 -8.60 -2.08
N MET A 97 25.21 -9.73 -2.75
CA MET A 97 24.20 -10.44 -3.51
C MET A 97 23.61 -11.60 -2.70
N ILE A 98 22.46 -12.13 -3.12
CA ILE A 98 21.95 -13.42 -2.64
C ILE A 98 21.68 -14.32 -3.84
N TYR A 99 22.06 -15.59 -3.75
CA TYR A 99 21.96 -16.52 -4.87
C TYR A 99 20.70 -17.36 -4.77
N VAL A 100 19.85 -17.27 -5.79
CA VAL A 100 18.59 -17.99 -5.88
C VAL A 100 18.78 -19.24 -6.72
N GLN A 101 18.39 -20.41 -6.18
CA GLN A 101 18.27 -21.65 -6.95
C GLN A 101 16.89 -21.69 -7.62
N ILE A 102 16.84 -21.82 -8.95
CA ILE A 102 15.58 -21.88 -9.70
C ILE A 102 15.16 -23.34 -9.94
N PRO A 103 14.05 -23.81 -9.32
CA PRO A 103 13.50 -25.14 -9.60
C PRO A 103 13.04 -25.25 -11.05
N SER A 104 13.03 -26.47 -11.59
CA SER A 104 12.74 -26.72 -13.02
C SER A 104 11.44 -26.10 -13.51
N SER A 105 10.39 -26.04 -12.69
CA SER A 105 9.09 -25.46 -13.03
C SER A 105 9.13 -23.95 -13.27
N PHE A 106 10.12 -23.24 -12.74
CA PHE A 106 10.23 -21.77 -12.86
C PHE A 106 11.30 -21.32 -13.87
N ARG A 107 12.11 -22.24 -14.39
CA ARG A 107 13.27 -21.92 -15.24
C ARG A 107 12.90 -21.20 -16.53
N SER A 108 11.82 -21.63 -17.18
CA SER A 108 11.37 -21.02 -18.44
C SER A 108 10.93 -19.57 -18.27
N GLY A 109 10.44 -19.18 -17.08
CA GLY A 109 9.98 -17.81 -16.80
C GLY A 109 11.01 -16.92 -16.10
N TYR A 110 11.94 -17.49 -15.34
CA TYR A 110 12.84 -16.73 -14.47
C TYR A 110 14.33 -16.99 -14.68
N GLY A 111 14.71 -17.97 -15.52
CA GLY A 111 16.11 -18.22 -15.85
C GLY A 111 16.66 -17.21 -16.86
N LEU A 112 17.89 -16.75 -16.65
CA LEU A 112 18.53 -15.70 -17.47
C LEU A 112 18.98 -16.15 -18.86
N GLN A 113 19.18 -17.46 -19.09
CA GLN A 113 19.45 -17.95 -20.45
C GLN A 113 18.20 -17.82 -21.32
N SER A 114 17.02 -18.16 -20.79
CA SER A 114 15.75 -18.00 -21.49
C SER A 114 15.21 -16.57 -21.43
N ASN A 115 15.52 -15.82 -20.37
CA ASN A 115 14.95 -14.51 -20.07
C ASN A 115 16.05 -13.49 -19.71
N PRO A 116 16.95 -13.14 -20.63
CA PRO A 116 18.05 -12.22 -20.35
C PRO A 116 17.57 -10.83 -19.91
N ASP A 117 16.36 -10.44 -20.33
CA ASP A 117 15.75 -9.13 -20.04
C ASP A 117 15.30 -8.97 -18.58
N LEU A 118 15.40 -10.03 -17.77
CA LEU A 118 15.24 -9.91 -16.32
C LEU A 118 16.41 -9.17 -15.66
N MET A 119 17.56 -9.05 -16.33
CA MET A 119 18.68 -8.26 -15.82
C MET A 119 18.26 -6.83 -15.47
N GLY A 120 18.54 -6.40 -14.25
CA GLY A 120 18.17 -5.09 -13.73
C GLY A 120 16.71 -4.96 -13.31
N LYS A 121 15.83 -5.93 -13.61
CA LYS A 121 14.46 -5.97 -13.07
C LYS A 121 14.48 -6.39 -11.61
N LYS A 122 13.51 -5.92 -10.84
CA LYS A 122 13.35 -6.30 -9.44
C LYS A 122 12.48 -7.56 -9.37
N LEU A 123 12.84 -8.52 -8.53
CA LEU A 123 12.09 -9.75 -8.32
C LEU A 123 11.78 -9.94 -6.84
N LYS A 124 10.59 -10.48 -6.52
CA LYS A 124 10.29 -11.16 -5.26
C LYS A 124 10.45 -12.66 -5.45
N VAL A 125 11.09 -13.31 -4.50
CA VAL A 125 11.28 -14.76 -4.50
C VAL A 125 11.02 -15.31 -3.10
N THR A 126 10.13 -16.31 -2.99
CA THR A 126 9.92 -17.03 -1.74
C THR A 126 10.66 -18.35 -1.73
N GLY A 127 11.45 -18.63 -0.70
CA GLY A 127 12.17 -19.89 -0.52
C GLY A 127 12.92 -19.98 0.80
N SER A 128 13.61 -21.09 1.04
CA SER A 128 14.38 -21.33 2.26
C SER A 128 15.73 -20.60 2.23
N LEU A 129 15.97 -19.71 3.20
CA LEU A 129 17.23 -18.96 3.34
C LEU A 129 18.37 -19.87 3.78
N SER A 130 19.14 -20.35 2.82
CA SER A 130 20.21 -21.33 3.04
C SER A 130 21.27 -21.26 1.93
N ALA A 131 22.49 -21.68 2.27
CA ALA A 131 23.61 -21.49 1.37
C ALA A 131 23.44 -22.18 0.01
N TYR A 132 23.74 -21.45 -1.07
CA TYR A 132 23.83 -21.94 -2.44
C TYR A 132 25.16 -21.48 -3.04
N PHE A 133 25.94 -22.40 -3.63
CA PHE A 133 27.35 -22.18 -3.99
C PHE A 133 28.26 -21.75 -2.82
N SER A 134 27.99 -22.19 -1.58
CA SER A 134 28.69 -21.71 -0.37
C SER A 134 28.57 -20.19 -0.14
N HIS A 135 27.59 -19.55 -0.78
CA HIS A 135 27.19 -18.17 -0.60
C HIS A 135 25.80 -18.12 0.06
N SER A 136 25.42 -17.00 0.68
CA SER A 136 24.03 -16.76 1.10
C SER A 136 23.08 -16.99 -0.07
N GLY A 137 21.98 -17.71 0.18
CA GLY A 137 21.10 -18.14 -0.89
C GLY A 137 19.63 -18.31 -0.50
N VAL A 138 18.81 -18.46 -1.53
CA VAL A 138 17.39 -18.83 -1.46
C VAL A 138 17.24 -20.16 -2.21
N ARG A 139 16.91 -21.22 -1.49
CA ARG A 139 16.74 -22.58 -2.05
C ARG A 139 15.30 -23.03 -1.98
N ASN A 140 14.98 -24.08 -2.75
CA ASN A 140 13.62 -24.62 -2.82
C ASN A 140 12.57 -23.53 -3.08
N ALA A 141 12.88 -22.60 -3.98
CA ALA A 141 12.02 -21.44 -4.23
C ALA A 141 10.62 -21.89 -4.69
N SER A 142 9.58 -21.40 -4.03
CA SER A 142 8.20 -21.82 -4.22
C SER A 142 7.34 -20.78 -4.94
N ALA A 143 7.80 -19.53 -5.04
CA ALA A 143 7.12 -18.47 -5.75
C ALA A 143 8.12 -17.41 -6.26
N PHE A 144 7.78 -16.81 -7.40
CA PHE A 144 8.53 -15.74 -8.05
C PHE A 144 7.53 -14.71 -8.59
N GLU A 145 7.91 -13.44 -8.54
CA GLU A 145 7.16 -12.32 -9.13
C GLU A 145 8.15 -11.24 -9.58
N VAL A 146 7.96 -10.69 -10.77
CA VAL A 146 8.67 -9.46 -11.19
C VAL A 146 7.97 -8.29 -10.49
N VAL A 147 8.75 -7.48 -9.76
CA VAL A 147 8.26 -6.27 -9.12
C VAL A 147 8.47 -5.13 -10.10
N ASP A 148 7.43 -4.78 -10.84
CA ASP A 148 7.47 -3.69 -11.80
C ASP A 148 7.50 -2.34 -11.07
N GLY A 149 8.70 -1.82 -10.85
CA GLY A 149 8.92 -0.41 -10.63
C GLY A 149 8.94 0.29 -11.99
N GLY A 150 7.94 1.13 -12.26
CA GLY A 150 7.66 1.70 -13.57
C GLY A 150 8.89 2.21 -14.36
N THR A 151 9.26 1.47 -15.40
CA THR A 151 9.81 1.98 -16.65
C THR A 151 9.35 1.06 -17.77
N THR A 152 8.40 1.51 -18.59
CA THR A 152 7.92 0.80 -19.77
C THR A 152 9.00 0.80 -20.86
N ASP A 153 9.48 -0.39 -21.22
CA ASP A 153 10.15 -0.61 -22.50
C ASP A 153 9.09 -0.43 -23.60
N PRO A 154 9.31 0.42 -24.63
CA PRO A 154 8.37 0.60 -25.74
C PRO A 154 8.16 -0.65 -26.61
N THR A 155 8.77 -1.79 -26.26
CA THR A 155 8.60 -3.09 -26.93
C THR A 155 7.90 -4.17 -26.10
N ASP A 156 7.61 -3.93 -24.81
CA ASP A 156 6.78 -4.85 -24.03
C ASP A 156 5.29 -4.65 -24.42
N PRO A 157 4.52 -5.73 -24.66
CA PRO A 157 3.08 -5.59 -24.77
C PRO A 157 2.57 -5.04 -23.44
N PRO A 158 1.73 -4.00 -23.46
CA PRO A 158 1.21 -3.41 -22.23
C PRO A 158 0.51 -4.48 -21.37
N PRO A 159 0.43 -4.28 -20.03
CA PRO A 159 -0.31 -5.18 -19.18
C PRO A 159 -1.74 -5.30 -19.71
N SER A 160 -2.08 -6.51 -20.15
CA SER A 160 -3.40 -6.80 -20.69
C SER A 160 -4.38 -6.87 -19.52
N TYR A 161 -5.10 -5.77 -19.33
CA TYR A 161 -6.20 -5.73 -18.37
C TYR A 161 -7.39 -6.55 -18.88
N ASP A 162 -8.29 -6.95 -17.97
CA ASP A 162 -9.58 -7.50 -18.39
C ASP A 162 -10.26 -6.51 -19.35
N SER A 163 -11.08 -7.04 -20.25
CA SER A 163 -11.84 -6.31 -21.27
C SER A 163 -12.47 -5.01 -20.76
N TYR A 164 -12.93 -4.98 -19.50
CA TYR A 164 -13.46 -3.80 -18.82
C TYR A 164 -12.50 -2.61 -18.79
N TYR A 165 -11.20 -2.83 -18.59
CA TYR A 165 -10.15 -1.79 -18.49
C TYR A 165 -9.27 -1.68 -19.73
N SER A 166 -9.63 -2.33 -20.84
CA SER A 166 -8.83 -2.34 -22.08
C SER A 166 -8.48 -0.94 -22.60
N SER A 167 -9.34 0.06 -22.39
CA SER A 167 -9.05 1.44 -22.82
C SER A 167 -8.00 2.14 -21.95
N ALA A 168 -7.67 1.61 -20.76
CA ALA A 168 -6.62 2.12 -19.88
C ALA A 168 -5.23 1.52 -20.17
N GLU A 169 -5.18 0.48 -21.02
CA GLU A 169 -3.97 -0.27 -21.34
C GLU A 169 -2.83 0.63 -21.86
N GLY A 170 -1.65 0.50 -21.24
CA GLY A 170 -0.44 1.26 -21.59
C GLY A 170 -0.46 2.76 -21.27
N LYS A 171 -1.49 3.27 -20.56
CA LYS A 171 -1.60 4.69 -20.19
C LYS A 171 -1.08 4.96 -18.78
N THR A 172 -0.58 6.17 -18.54
CA THR A 172 -0.17 6.70 -17.23
C THR A 172 -0.57 8.17 -17.09
N GLY A 173 -0.42 8.73 -15.89
CA GLY A 173 -0.69 10.12 -15.56
C GLY A 173 -2.10 10.56 -15.94
N SER A 174 -2.23 11.77 -16.50
CA SER A 174 -3.52 12.31 -16.93
C SER A 174 -4.21 11.46 -18.00
N ALA A 175 -3.45 10.79 -18.88
CA ALA A 175 -4.04 9.94 -19.92
C ALA A 175 -4.71 8.69 -19.33
N LEU A 176 -4.13 8.12 -18.27
CA LEU A 176 -4.74 7.02 -17.51
C LEU A 176 -5.96 7.52 -16.75
N LYS A 177 -5.85 8.65 -16.05
CA LYS A 177 -6.97 9.28 -15.32
C LYS A 177 -8.19 9.47 -16.23
N THR A 178 -8.00 10.11 -17.39
CA THR A 178 -9.07 10.30 -18.40
C THR A 178 -9.61 8.98 -18.94
N ALA A 179 -8.76 7.98 -19.17
CA ALA A 179 -9.23 6.69 -19.67
C ALA A 179 -10.11 5.96 -18.63
N LEU A 180 -9.71 5.99 -17.35
CA LEU A 180 -10.49 5.42 -16.26
C LEU A 180 -11.79 6.18 -16.03
N HIS A 181 -11.76 7.51 -16.07
CA HIS A 181 -12.95 8.35 -16.03
C HIS A 181 -13.99 7.88 -17.08
N ASN A 182 -13.60 7.80 -18.35
CA ASN A 182 -14.48 7.35 -19.44
C ASN A 182 -14.93 5.87 -19.33
N ILE A 183 -14.31 5.06 -18.47
CA ILE A 183 -14.75 3.67 -18.22
C ILE A 183 -15.86 3.66 -17.16
N ILE A 184 -15.79 4.56 -16.18
CA ILE A 184 -16.61 4.52 -14.97
C ILE A 184 -17.63 5.66 -14.88
N ASP A 185 -17.56 6.65 -15.78
CA ASP A 185 -18.44 7.82 -15.87
C ASP A 185 -19.92 7.39 -15.96
N ASP A 186 -20.24 6.48 -16.86
CA ASP A 186 -21.59 5.95 -16.99
C ASP A 186 -21.91 4.93 -15.88
N HIS A 187 -22.77 5.32 -14.94
CA HIS A 187 -23.28 4.43 -13.91
C HIS A 187 -24.77 4.64 -13.64
N GLN A 188 -25.44 3.58 -13.20
CA GLN A 188 -26.82 3.66 -12.74
C GLN A 188 -26.85 4.41 -11.40
N THR A 189 -27.66 5.46 -11.32
CA THR A 189 -27.79 6.24 -10.09
C THR A 189 -28.91 5.71 -9.22
N LEU A 190 -28.66 5.68 -7.91
CA LEU A 190 -29.67 5.34 -6.92
C LEU A 190 -30.38 6.59 -6.41
N SER A 191 -31.63 6.44 -5.96
CA SER A 191 -32.26 7.47 -5.13
C SER A 191 -31.61 7.46 -3.75
N TYR A 192 -31.65 8.60 -3.05
CA TYR A 192 -31.04 8.67 -1.71
C TYR A 192 -31.63 7.64 -0.76
N ASP A 193 -32.93 7.36 -0.83
CA ASP A 193 -33.59 6.35 0.00
C ASP A 193 -33.17 4.92 -0.34
N ALA A 194 -32.94 4.61 -1.63
CA ALA A 194 -32.48 3.29 -2.06
C ALA A 194 -31.07 2.94 -1.54
N VAL A 195 -30.26 3.95 -1.22
CA VAL A 195 -28.93 3.76 -0.61
C VAL A 195 -29.01 2.94 0.69
N TRP A 196 -30.08 3.07 1.48
CA TRP A 196 -30.20 2.28 2.72
C TRP A 196 -30.18 0.78 2.46
N ASP A 197 -30.96 0.32 1.47
CA ASP A 197 -31.02 -1.10 1.13
C ASP A 197 -29.72 -1.57 0.48
N ALA A 198 -29.06 -0.71 -0.29
CA ALA A 198 -27.76 -1.00 -0.86
C ALA A 198 -26.68 -1.17 0.23
N LEU A 199 -26.58 -0.25 1.19
CA LEU A 199 -25.58 -0.33 2.27
C LEU A 199 -25.77 -1.54 3.17
N ARG A 200 -27.02 -1.98 3.39
CA ARG A 200 -27.31 -3.24 4.09
C ARG A 200 -26.76 -4.47 3.38
N ASN A 201 -26.49 -4.40 2.08
CA ASN A 201 -25.93 -5.48 1.29
C ASN A 201 -24.41 -5.35 1.10
N THR A 202 -23.96 -4.16 0.67
CA THR A 202 -22.55 -3.88 0.36
C THR A 202 -21.66 -4.00 1.58
N ASP A 203 -22.15 -3.59 2.75
CA ASP A 203 -21.39 -3.52 4.00
C ASP A 203 -21.87 -4.56 5.03
N GLU A 204 -22.58 -5.60 4.57
CA GLU A 204 -22.97 -6.75 5.40
C GLU A 204 -21.76 -7.34 6.16
N ASP A 205 -21.96 -7.58 7.46
CA ASP A 205 -20.94 -8.25 8.27
C ASP A 205 -20.86 -9.75 7.89
N PRO A 206 -19.70 -10.24 7.41
CA PRO A 206 -19.54 -11.64 7.03
C PRO A 206 -19.67 -12.61 8.22
N ALA A 207 -19.46 -12.14 9.45
CA ALA A 207 -19.65 -12.95 10.66
C ALA A 207 -21.11 -12.93 11.15
N ASN A 208 -21.91 -11.94 10.74
CA ASN A 208 -23.32 -11.82 11.11
C ASN A 208 -24.14 -11.12 10.01
N PRO A 209 -24.77 -11.88 9.10
CA PRO A 209 -25.53 -11.33 7.98
C PRO A 209 -26.75 -10.46 8.35
N ASN A 210 -27.14 -10.39 9.62
CA ASN A 210 -28.19 -9.47 10.09
C ASN A 210 -27.64 -8.05 10.37
N ASN A 211 -26.32 -7.88 10.29
CA ASN A 211 -25.61 -6.66 10.64
C ASN A 211 -24.85 -6.08 9.44
N VAL A 212 -24.48 -4.81 9.57
CA VAL A 212 -23.45 -4.13 8.77
C VAL A 212 -22.22 -3.84 9.63
N LEU A 213 -21.05 -3.74 9.00
CA LEU A 213 -19.84 -3.23 9.63
C LEU A 213 -19.73 -1.72 9.43
N LEU A 214 -19.63 -0.97 10.52
CA LEU A 214 -19.47 0.47 10.48
C LEU A 214 -18.03 0.86 10.14
N LEU A 215 -17.85 1.79 9.20
CA LEU A 215 -16.53 2.13 8.63
C LEU A 215 -15.50 2.47 9.71
N TYR A 216 -15.72 3.57 10.45
CA TYR A 216 -14.73 4.12 11.38
C TYR A 216 -14.61 3.32 12.67
N THR A 217 -15.71 2.76 13.20
CA THR A 217 -15.68 2.03 14.48
C THR A 217 -15.37 0.54 14.31
N GLY A 218 -15.56 -0.03 13.12
CA GLY A 218 -15.51 -1.48 12.89
C GLY A 218 -16.64 -2.25 13.61
N ARG A 219 -17.59 -1.54 14.23
CA ARG A 219 -18.67 -2.13 15.02
C ARG A 219 -19.64 -2.88 14.09
N SER A 220 -19.94 -4.12 14.43
CA SER A 220 -21.04 -4.89 13.82
C SER A 220 -22.36 -4.45 14.43
N GLN A 221 -23.28 -3.97 13.59
CA GLN A 221 -24.54 -3.38 14.03
C GLN A 221 -25.71 -3.79 13.17
N SER A 222 -26.90 -3.95 13.76
CA SER A 222 -28.11 -4.33 13.04
C SER A 222 -28.35 -3.49 11.79
N LYS A 223 -28.62 -4.16 10.66
CA LYS A 223 -29.01 -3.54 9.38
C LYS A 223 -30.20 -2.58 9.47
N PHE A 224 -31.04 -2.74 10.51
CA PHE A 224 -32.26 -1.95 10.69
C PHE A 224 -32.17 -0.93 11.83
N LEU A 225 -31.01 -0.84 12.50
CA LEU A 225 -30.73 0.23 13.47
C LEU A 225 -30.09 1.42 12.76
N ASN A 226 -30.73 1.86 11.67
CA ASN A 226 -30.29 2.97 10.83
C ASN A 226 -31.21 4.18 11.05
N GLY A 227 -30.64 5.37 11.13
CA GLY A 227 -31.41 6.54 11.54
C GLY A 227 -30.57 7.77 11.79
N GLY A 228 -30.91 8.48 12.87
CA GLY A 228 -30.24 9.72 13.29
C GLY A 228 -30.14 9.87 14.79
N GLY A 229 -30.51 8.84 15.56
CA GLY A 229 -30.30 8.79 16.99
C GLY A 229 -28.85 8.45 17.35
N VAL A 230 -28.52 8.64 18.63
CA VAL A 230 -27.28 8.11 19.21
C VAL A 230 -27.29 6.59 19.07
N ASP A 231 -26.14 6.00 18.77
CA ASP A 231 -25.95 4.57 18.48
C ASP A 231 -26.69 4.05 17.25
N ASP A 232 -27.44 4.86 16.50
CA ASP A 232 -27.86 4.49 15.14
C ASP A 232 -26.66 4.56 14.20
N TRP A 233 -26.76 3.88 13.06
CA TRP A 233 -25.87 4.16 11.93
C TRP A 233 -26.55 5.03 10.87
N ASN A 234 -25.76 5.86 10.19
CA ASN A 234 -26.20 6.64 9.05
C ASN A 234 -25.22 6.54 7.87
N ARG A 235 -25.55 7.23 6.78
CA ARG A 235 -24.76 7.28 5.54
C ARG A 235 -23.63 8.28 5.72
N GLU A 236 -22.41 7.78 5.80
CA GLU A 236 -21.19 8.58 5.64
C GLU A 236 -20.97 8.87 4.15
N HIS A 237 -20.76 10.13 3.83
CA HIS A 237 -20.23 10.57 2.54
C HIS A 237 -18.72 10.71 2.71
N VAL A 238 -17.95 9.66 2.38
CA VAL A 238 -16.49 9.67 2.58
C VAL A 238 -15.89 10.85 1.81
N TRP A 239 -16.32 11.09 0.58
CA TRP A 239 -16.15 12.44 0.03
C TRP A 239 -17.17 13.39 0.65
N ALA A 240 -16.72 14.28 1.52
CA ALA A 240 -17.62 15.18 2.24
C ALA A 240 -18.38 16.09 1.26
N LYS A 241 -19.72 16.06 1.33
CA LYS A 241 -20.61 16.78 0.40
C LYS A 241 -20.33 18.28 0.25
N SER A 242 -19.77 18.91 1.28
CA SER A 242 -19.41 20.34 1.26
C SER A 242 -18.26 20.64 0.29
N HIS A 243 -17.40 19.67 -0.01
CA HIS A 243 -16.32 19.77 -0.98
C HIS A 243 -16.88 19.53 -2.39
N GLY A 244 -17.54 20.54 -2.95
CA GLY A 244 -18.25 20.45 -4.24
C GLY A 244 -19.76 20.63 -4.16
N ASN A 245 -20.32 20.80 -2.96
CA ASN A 245 -21.71 21.22 -2.69
C ASN A 245 -22.80 20.38 -3.40
N PHE A 246 -22.62 19.07 -3.50
CA PHE A 246 -23.54 18.20 -4.25
C PHE A 246 -24.72 17.66 -3.44
N GLY A 247 -24.68 17.80 -2.12
CA GLY A 247 -25.77 17.36 -1.24
C GLY A 247 -26.05 15.87 -1.40
N THR A 248 -27.33 15.52 -1.52
CA THR A 248 -27.80 14.13 -1.68
C THR A 248 -28.39 13.89 -3.07
N THR A 249 -27.95 14.69 -4.05
CA THR A 249 -28.40 14.58 -5.44
C THR A 249 -27.91 13.27 -6.05
N GLN A 250 -28.69 12.69 -6.96
CA GLN A 250 -28.30 11.47 -7.67
C GLN A 250 -26.99 11.66 -8.44
N GLY A 251 -26.15 10.63 -8.48
CA GLY A 251 -24.75 10.71 -8.89
C GLY A 251 -23.88 10.85 -7.65
N PRO A 252 -23.10 11.94 -7.47
CA PRO A 252 -22.10 12.04 -6.41
C PRO A 252 -22.69 11.97 -5.00
N GLY A 253 -23.94 12.39 -4.80
CA GLY A 253 -24.63 12.32 -3.51
C GLY A 253 -25.21 10.96 -3.15
N THR A 254 -25.31 10.04 -4.11
CA THR A 254 -25.87 8.69 -3.94
C THR A 254 -24.96 7.55 -4.41
N ASP A 255 -23.73 7.88 -4.81
CA ASP A 255 -22.73 6.93 -5.30
C ASP A 255 -22.23 6.02 -4.17
N LEU A 256 -22.54 4.74 -4.29
CA LEU A 256 -22.16 3.69 -3.37
C LEU A 256 -20.65 3.52 -3.27
N HIS A 257 -19.84 3.88 -4.26
CA HIS A 257 -18.41 3.67 -4.13
C HIS A 257 -17.78 4.49 -3.00
N HIS A 258 -18.40 5.58 -2.53
CA HIS A 258 -17.92 6.35 -1.36
C HIS A 258 -18.91 6.44 -0.19
N LEU A 259 -20.13 5.94 -0.35
CA LEU A 259 -21.11 5.92 0.75
C LEU A 259 -20.88 4.72 1.66
N ARG A 260 -20.70 4.93 2.96
CA ARG A 260 -20.48 3.85 3.93
C ARG A 260 -21.41 3.97 5.14
N PRO A 261 -21.80 2.88 5.82
CA PRO A 261 -22.48 2.97 7.10
C PRO A 261 -21.47 3.40 8.18
N THR A 262 -21.86 4.35 9.02
CA THR A 262 -21.06 4.78 10.18
C THR A 262 -21.97 5.07 11.36
N ASP A 263 -21.42 5.03 12.57
CA ASP A 263 -22.12 5.53 13.75
C ASP A 263 -22.43 7.03 13.57
N VAL A 264 -23.64 7.45 13.97
CA VAL A 264 -24.14 8.82 13.82
C VAL A 264 -23.27 9.86 14.54
N THR A 265 -22.81 9.60 15.77
CA THR A 265 -22.01 10.58 16.54
C THR A 265 -20.59 10.65 16.00
N VAL A 266 -20.04 9.52 15.55
CA VAL A 266 -18.73 9.46 14.88
C VAL A 266 -18.78 10.19 13.54
N ASN A 267 -19.85 10.00 12.77
CA ASN A 267 -20.07 10.76 11.53
C ASN A 267 -20.15 12.27 11.80
N SER A 268 -20.94 12.65 12.80
CA SER A 268 -21.09 14.04 13.19
C SER A 268 -19.76 14.66 13.61
N SER A 269 -18.88 13.89 14.24
CA SER A 269 -17.56 14.34 14.69
C SER A 269 -16.57 14.46 13.52
N ARG A 270 -16.62 13.52 12.57
CA ARG A 270 -15.86 13.60 11.31
C ARG A 270 -16.27 14.82 10.50
N GLY A 271 -17.58 15.10 10.42
CA GLY A 271 -18.12 16.29 9.76
C GLY A 271 -17.65 16.42 8.31
N ASN A 272 -16.90 17.49 8.03
CA ASN A 272 -16.29 17.75 6.73
C ASN A 272 -14.75 17.86 6.81
N LEU A 273 -14.13 17.27 7.83
CA LEU A 273 -12.69 17.28 7.97
C LEU A 273 -12.04 16.60 6.76
N ASP A 274 -10.95 17.20 6.27
CA ASP A 274 -10.14 16.60 5.22
C ASP A 274 -9.41 15.35 5.75
N PHE A 275 -8.99 14.45 4.88
CA PHE A 275 -8.19 13.30 5.30
C PHE A 275 -6.69 13.65 5.39
N ASP A 276 -6.12 13.53 6.60
CA ASP A 276 -4.69 13.59 6.96
C ASP A 276 -4.53 12.80 8.29
N ASN A 277 -3.36 12.85 8.92
CA ASN A 277 -3.02 12.07 10.12
C ASN A 277 -3.67 12.57 11.42
N GLY A 278 -4.61 13.52 11.36
CA GLY A 278 -5.36 13.98 12.53
C GLY A 278 -4.46 14.44 13.68
N GLY A 279 -4.89 14.15 14.91
CA GLY A 279 -4.05 14.39 16.08
C GLY A 279 -4.52 13.65 17.33
N SER A 280 -5.67 14.02 17.88
CA SER A 280 -6.18 13.41 19.11
C SER A 280 -7.10 12.23 18.81
N GLN A 281 -6.99 11.15 19.58
CA GLN A 281 -7.81 9.97 19.37
C GLN A 281 -9.29 10.26 19.64
N HIS A 282 -10.17 9.78 18.77
CA HIS A 282 -11.61 9.87 18.97
C HIS A 282 -12.09 8.89 20.04
N SER A 283 -12.80 9.40 21.06
CA SER A 283 -13.17 8.60 22.24
C SER A 283 -14.11 7.43 21.96
N GLU A 284 -15.04 7.60 21.01
CA GLU A 284 -16.03 6.58 20.63
C GLU A 284 -15.59 5.71 19.45
N ALA A 285 -14.53 6.11 18.75
CA ALA A 285 -13.97 5.38 17.62
C ALA A 285 -12.46 5.20 17.81
N PRO A 286 -12.02 4.38 18.79
CA PRO A 286 -10.60 4.15 19.04
C PRO A 286 -9.85 3.74 17.77
N GLY A 287 -8.63 4.24 17.63
CA GLY A 287 -7.82 4.08 16.42
C GLY A 287 -8.06 5.13 15.34
N ASN A 288 -9.14 5.93 15.43
CA ASN A 288 -9.33 7.10 14.58
C ASN A 288 -8.82 8.34 15.33
N TYR A 289 -8.21 9.28 14.62
CA TYR A 289 -7.67 10.51 15.18
C TYR A 289 -8.22 11.71 14.43
N TYR A 290 -8.32 12.85 15.10
CA TYR A 290 -8.81 14.07 14.49
C TYR A 290 -8.20 15.30 15.16
N ASP A 291 -8.19 16.39 14.43
CA ASP A 291 -7.83 17.71 14.93
C ASP A 291 -8.79 18.77 14.36
N SER A 292 -8.33 20.02 14.20
CA SER A 292 -9.19 21.11 13.77
C SER A 292 -9.58 21.06 12.29
N ASP A 293 -8.82 20.39 11.45
CA ASP A 293 -9.03 20.37 10.00
C ASP A 293 -8.91 18.99 9.35
N SER A 294 -8.49 17.97 10.10
CA SER A 294 -8.29 16.63 9.55
C SER A 294 -8.82 15.47 10.39
N TRP A 295 -9.14 14.38 9.69
CA TRP A 295 -9.53 13.08 10.22
C TRP A 295 -8.61 11.99 9.69
N GLU A 296 -8.07 11.16 10.59
CA GLU A 296 -7.34 9.93 10.33
C GLU A 296 -8.22 8.74 10.69
N PRO A 297 -8.61 7.89 9.74
CA PRO A 297 -9.34 6.68 10.05
C PRO A 297 -8.43 5.64 10.72
N ARG A 298 -9.02 4.65 11.38
CA ARG A 298 -8.27 3.49 11.90
C ARG A 298 -7.53 2.74 10.80
N ASP A 299 -6.43 2.08 11.18
CA ASP A 299 -5.48 1.46 10.24
C ASP A 299 -6.12 0.49 9.24
N GLU A 300 -7.16 -0.26 9.64
CA GLU A 300 -7.75 -1.30 8.79
C GLU A 300 -8.83 -0.79 7.82
N VAL A 301 -8.97 0.53 7.64
CA VAL A 301 -9.77 1.17 6.57
C VAL A 301 -9.08 2.39 5.95
N LYS A 302 -7.78 2.58 6.21
CA LYS A 302 -7.02 3.71 5.64
C LYS A 302 -6.96 3.60 4.12
N GLY A 303 -6.74 2.40 3.62
CA GLY A 303 -6.69 2.08 2.19
C GLY A 303 -8.07 2.16 1.55
N ASP A 304 -9.11 1.65 2.23
CA ASP A 304 -10.50 1.83 1.80
C ASP A 304 -10.80 3.31 1.53
N VAL A 305 -10.53 4.17 2.53
CA VAL A 305 -10.80 5.61 2.44
C VAL A 305 -10.02 6.23 1.28
N ALA A 306 -8.73 5.90 1.14
CA ALA A 306 -7.91 6.39 0.04
C ALA A 306 -8.50 6.01 -1.33
N ARG A 307 -8.86 4.74 -1.53
CA ARG A 307 -9.42 4.25 -2.80
C ARG A 307 -10.81 4.81 -3.10
N MET A 308 -11.62 5.10 -2.08
CA MET A 308 -12.90 5.80 -2.25
C MET A 308 -12.70 7.26 -2.69
N ILE A 309 -11.70 7.94 -2.14
CA ILE A 309 -11.35 9.32 -2.50
C ILE A 309 -10.74 9.40 -3.91
N PHE A 310 -9.83 8.48 -4.26
CA PHE A 310 -9.28 8.37 -5.61
C PHE A 310 -10.37 8.12 -6.65
N TYR A 311 -11.30 7.20 -6.35
CA TYR A 311 -12.44 6.94 -7.22
C TYR A 311 -13.28 8.19 -7.44
N MET A 312 -13.63 8.94 -6.38
CA MET A 312 -14.46 10.13 -6.53
C MET A 312 -13.80 11.19 -7.40
N ALA A 313 -12.48 11.37 -7.27
CA ALA A 313 -11.74 12.30 -8.12
C ALA A 313 -11.76 11.85 -9.60
N VAL A 314 -11.52 10.57 -9.88
CA VAL A 314 -11.51 10.05 -11.26
C VAL A 314 -12.89 9.92 -11.88
N ARG A 315 -13.90 9.60 -11.07
CA ARG A 315 -15.27 9.48 -11.57
C ARG A 315 -15.79 10.86 -11.98
N TYR A 316 -15.62 11.88 -11.14
CA TYR A 316 -16.22 13.20 -11.34
C TYR A 316 -15.17 14.24 -11.79
N GLU A 317 -14.78 14.21 -13.08
CA GLU A 317 -13.76 15.11 -13.68
C GLU A 317 -14.34 16.40 -14.30
N GLY A 318 -15.62 16.72 -14.05
CA GLY A 318 -16.25 17.94 -14.54
C GLY A 318 -16.60 17.97 -16.03
N ASP A 319 -16.57 16.83 -16.71
CA ASP A 319 -17.02 16.73 -18.09
C ASP A 319 -18.55 16.88 -18.19
N SER A 320 -19.05 17.28 -19.37
CA SER A 320 -20.49 17.30 -19.67
C SER A 320 -21.39 18.11 -18.68
N GLY A 321 -20.79 19.02 -17.89
CA GLY A 321 -21.50 19.82 -16.89
C GLY A 321 -21.65 19.14 -15.52
N GLU A 322 -20.99 18.00 -15.30
CA GLU A 322 -20.85 17.36 -14.00
C GLU A 322 -19.92 18.17 -13.07
N LEU A 323 -19.80 17.71 -11.83
CA LEU A 323 -18.85 18.28 -10.87
C LEU A 323 -17.43 17.86 -11.20
N ASP A 324 -16.51 18.77 -10.94
CA ASP A 324 -15.07 18.56 -11.02
C ASP A 324 -14.51 18.39 -9.60
N LEU A 325 -14.33 17.13 -9.19
CA LEU A 325 -13.80 16.73 -7.90
C LEU A 325 -12.34 16.36 -8.07
N GLU A 326 -11.44 16.98 -7.31
CA GLU A 326 -10.00 16.83 -7.52
C GLU A 326 -9.22 16.59 -6.23
N LEU A 327 -8.02 16.05 -6.35
CA LEU A 327 -7.12 15.86 -5.21
C LEU A 327 -6.06 16.96 -5.18
N ASN A 328 -5.60 17.31 -3.99
CA ASN A 328 -4.46 18.20 -3.81
C ASN A 328 -3.63 17.76 -2.59
N ASN A 329 -2.60 18.53 -2.23
CA ASN A 329 -1.75 18.26 -1.06
C ASN A 329 -2.07 19.18 0.14
N LEU A 330 -3.30 19.67 0.24
CA LEU A 330 -3.75 20.61 1.26
C LEU A 330 -4.90 20.01 2.09
N VAL A 331 -5.00 20.49 3.33
CA VAL A 331 -6.19 20.35 4.18
C VAL A 331 -6.87 21.70 4.32
N ASN A 332 -8.09 21.72 4.87
CA ASN A 332 -8.91 22.90 5.05
C ASN A 332 -9.28 23.58 3.72
N ASN A 333 -9.72 22.77 2.75
CA ASN A 333 -10.12 23.24 1.42
C ASN A 333 -11.46 24.02 1.42
N GLY A 334 -12.12 24.15 2.58
CA GLY A 334 -13.40 24.84 2.73
C GLY A 334 -14.49 24.15 1.90
N SER A 335 -15.09 24.88 0.97
CA SER A 335 -16.10 24.35 0.04
C SER A 335 -15.57 24.07 -1.36
N ALA A 336 -14.27 24.27 -1.60
CA ALA A 336 -13.67 23.92 -2.87
C ALA A 336 -13.78 22.39 -3.08
N PRO A 337 -13.92 21.92 -4.33
CA PRO A 337 -14.09 20.50 -4.61
C PRO A 337 -12.75 19.74 -4.55
N TYR A 338 -11.94 20.04 -3.54
CA TYR A 338 -10.72 19.32 -3.22
C TYR A 338 -10.90 18.60 -1.90
N HIS A 339 -10.48 17.35 -1.78
CA HIS A 339 -10.65 16.62 -0.53
C HIS A 339 -9.50 15.69 -0.19
N GLY A 340 -8.99 15.85 1.03
CA GLY A 340 -7.90 15.04 1.57
C GLY A 340 -6.54 15.36 0.95
N LYS A 341 -5.49 14.99 1.69
CA LYS A 341 -4.11 15.25 1.31
C LYS A 341 -3.56 14.07 0.51
N LEU A 342 -3.40 14.26 -0.79
CA LEU A 342 -3.00 13.23 -1.76
C LEU A 342 -1.80 12.41 -1.31
N SER A 343 -0.72 13.05 -0.84
CA SER A 343 0.47 12.34 -0.35
C SER A 343 0.19 11.38 0.81
N VAL A 344 -0.75 11.72 1.69
CA VAL A 344 -1.14 10.87 2.83
C VAL A 344 -2.11 9.78 2.37
N LEU A 345 -3.02 10.10 1.45
CA LEU A 345 -3.91 9.10 0.86
C LEU A 345 -3.12 8.02 0.09
N LEU A 346 -2.10 8.39 -0.68
CA LEU A 346 -1.21 7.44 -1.36
C LEU A 346 -0.42 6.59 -0.35
N GLN A 347 0.04 7.20 0.74
CA GLN A 347 0.69 6.46 1.82
C GLN A 347 -0.27 5.44 2.46
N TRP A 348 -1.50 5.84 2.78
CA TRP A 348 -2.52 4.97 3.35
C TRP A 348 -2.91 3.83 2.40
N HIS A 349 -3.08 4.13 1.11
CA HIS A 349 -3.31 3.14 0.07
C HIS A 349 -2.24 2.05 0.05
N ALA A 350 -0.96 2.42 0.17
CA ALA A 350 0.16 1.47 0.21
C ALA A 350 0.25 0.70 1.54
N GLN A 351 -0.13 1.32 2.66
CA GLN A 351 -0.05 0.72 4.00
C GLN A 351 -1.20 -0.25 4.29
N ASP A 352 -2.36 -0.05 3.67
CA ASP A 352 -3.56 -0.87 3.84
C ASP A 352 -4.02 -1.41 2.46
N PRO A 353 -3.46 -2.55 2.01
CA PRO A 353 -3.76 -3.16 0.73
C PRO A 353 -5.23 -3.56 0.59
N VAL A 354 -5.70 -3.70 -0.65
CA VAL A 354 -7.07 -4.16 -0.93
C VAL A 354 -7.35 -5.50 -0.26
N ASP A 355 -8.48 -5.57 0.43
CA ASP A 355 -8.93 -6.79 1.10
C ASP A 355 -10.17 -7.43 0.46
N ALA A 356 -10.53 -8.62 0.96
CA ALA A 356 -11.67 -9.38 0.44
C ALA A 356 -13.02 -8.68 0.65
N ARG A 357 -13.16 -7.79 1.65
CA ARG A 357 -14.39 -7.03 1.88
C ARG A 357 -14.55 -5.96 0.81
N GLU A 358 -13.48 -5.24 0.48
CA GLU A 358 -13.49 -4.25 -0.60
C GLU A 358 -13.79 -4.89 -1.95
N ILE A 359 -13.16 -6.03 -2.27
CA ILE A 359 -13.43 -6.77 -3.52
C ILE A 359 -14.89 -7.21 -3.58
N ARG A 360 -15.43 -7.81 -2.50
CA ARG A 360 -16.84 -8.21 -2.42
C ARG A 360 -17.76 -7.01 -2.65
N ARG A 361 -17.45 -5.89 -2.00
CA ARG A 361 -18.23 -4.65 -2.10
C ARG A 361 -18.22 -4.10 -3.52
N ASN A 362 -17.05 -4.03 -4.16
CA ASN A 362 -16.90 -3.57 -5.54
C ASN A 362 -17.74 -4.44 -6.51
N ASN A 363 -17.68 -5.77 -6.35
CA ASN A 363 -18.47 -6.70 -7.15
C ASN A 363 -19.99 -6.52 -6.94
N ILE A 364 -20.45 -6.36 -5.69
CA ILE A 364 -21.88 -6.15 -5.41
C ILE A 364 -22.38 -4.84 -6.03
N ILE A 365 -21.60 -3.76 -5.92
CA ILE A 365 -21.96 -2.47 -6.52
C ILE A 365 -22.06 -2.61 -8.04
N PHE A 366 -21.09 -3.27 -8.67
CA PHE A 366 -21.09 -3.52 -10.10
C PHE A 366 -22.29 -4.37 -10.55
N GLU A 367 -22.47 -5.54 -9.97
CA GLU A 367 -23.44 -6.54 -10.43
C GLU A 367 -24.90 -6.15 -10.13
N ASN A 368 -25.14 -5.50 -9.00
CA ASN A 368 -26.50 -5.36 -8.46
C ASN A 368 -27.02 -3.92 -8.38
N TYR A 369 -26.16 -2.90 -8.49
CA TYR A 369 -26.56 -1.52 -8.21
C TYR A 369 -26.18 -0.51 -9.30
N GLN A 370 -24.89 -0.23 -9.49
CA GLN A 370 -24.43 0.90 -10.29
C GLN A 370 -23.84 0.52 -11.65
N GLY A 371 -23.40 -0.73 -11.83
CA GLY A 371 -22.84 -1.18 -13.11
C GLY A 371 -21.44 -0.63 -13.42
N ASN A 372 -20.83 0.14 -12.51
CA ASN A 372 -19.46 0.61 -12.61
C ASN A 372 -18.60 0.10 -11.45
N ARG A 373 -17.28 0.02 -11.66
CA ARG A 373 -16.30 -0.49 -10.68
C ARG A 373 -15.41 0.63 -10.16
N ASN A 374 -14.90 0.48 -8.94
CA ASN A 374 -13.80 1.29 -8.44
C ASN A 374 -12.47 0.74 -9.00
N PRO A 375 -11.79 1.45 -9.93
CA PRO A 375 -10.57 0.94 -10.55
C PRO A 375 -9.43 0.74 -9.56
N PHE A 376 -9.40 1.50 -8.47
CA PHE A 376 -8.34 1.42 -7.48
C PHE A 376 -8.50 0.23 -6.52
N ILE A 377 -9.65 -0.45 -6.56
CA ILE A 377 -9.84 -1.75 -5.89
C ILE A 377 -9.42 -2.89 -6.82
N ASP A 378 -9.80 -2.83 -8.10
CA ASP A 378 -9.48 -3.88 -9.07
C ASP A 378 -8.01 -3.85 -9.52
N HIS A 379 -7.44 -2.64 -9.60
CA HIS A 379 -6.08 -2.32 -10.03
C HIS A 379 -5.47 -1.24 -9.12
N PRO A 380 -5.03 -1.61 -7.90
CA PRO A 380 -4.44 -0.68 -6.94
C PRO A 380 -3.28 0.14 -7.51
N GLU A 381 -2.48 -0.46 -8.40
CA GLU A 381 -1.36 0.16 -9.10
C GLU A 381 -1.73 1.44 -9.85
N PHE A 382 -2.99 1.61 -10.26
CA PHE A 382 -3.44 2.82 -10.94
C PHE A 382 -3.27 4.09 -10.12
N ALA A 383 -3.27 4.00 -8.78
CA ALA A 383 -3.05 5.18 -7.94
C ALA A 383 -1.64 5.77 -8.18
N GLU A 384 -0.60 4.95 -8.10
CA GLU A 384 0.80 5.39 -8.34
C GLU A 384 1.08 5.68 -9.82
N MET A 385 0.33 5.06 -10.74
CA MET A 385 0.48 5.35 -12.17
C MET A 385 -0.12 6.71 -12.56
N ILE A 386 -1.04 7.26 -11.77
CA ILE A 386 -1.65 8.57 -12.02
C ILE A 386 -0.89 9.70 -11.28
N TRP A 387 -0.49 9.48 -10.02
CA TRP A 387 -0.03 10.54 -9.10
C TRP A 387 1.40 10.39 -8.58
#